data_AF-A0A957JSH7-F1
#
_entry.id   AF-A0A957JSH7-F1
#
_cell.length_a   1.000
_cell.length_b   1.000
_cell.length_c   1.000
_cell.angle_alpha   90.00
_cell.angle_beta   90.00
_cell.angle_gamma   90.00
#
_symmetry.space_group_name_H-M   'P 1'
#
loop_
_entity.id
_entity.type
_entity.pdbx_description
1 polymer ?
#
loop_
_entity_poly.entity_id
_entity_poly.type
_entity_poly.pdbx_seq_one_letter_code
_entity_poly.pdbx_strand_id
1 'polypeptide(L)'
;MSELIFVRHGQASFGADNYDQLSPLGEAQGAALGRYWAEQGATFDAVYVGPMQRHGQTLTAVHTHHPLPTPICLPELAEHQAMEAFQHT
;
A
#
# COMPACT_ATOMS: atom_id res chain seq x y z
N MET A 1 -2.80 -21.32 13.69
CA MET A 1 -3.34 -19.98 14.00
C MET A 1 -3.13 -19.13 12.76
N SER A 2 -4.13 -18.37 12.33
CA SER A 2 -4.03 -17.53 11.14
C SER A 2 -3.72 -16.10 11.55
N GLU A 3 -2.90 -15.40 10.77
CA GLU A 3 -2.56 -14.00 10.98
C GLU A 3 -3.01 -13.18 9.77
N LEU A 4 -3.48 -11.96 10.01
CA LEU A 4 -3.81 -11.00 8.97
C LEU A 4 -3.14 -9.66 9.30
N ILE A 5 -2.26 -9.22 8.41
CA ILE A 5 -1.47 -8.01 8.59
C ILE A 5 -2.00 -6.93 7.64
N PHE A 6 -2.37 -5.79 8.19
CA PHE A 6 -2.85 -4.63 7.43
C PHE A 6 -1.75 -3.59 7.29
N VAL A 7 -1.53 -3.16 6.05
CA VAL A 7 -0.59 -2.09 5.72
C VAL A 7 -1.35 -0.96 5.06
N ARG A 8 -1.26 0.23 5.63
CA ARG A 8 -1.71 1.46 4.95
C ARG A 8 -0.65 1.86 3.92
N HIS A 9 -1.08 2.39 2.79
CA HIS A 9 -0.18 2.94 1.78
C HIS A 9 0.77 4.00 2.37
N GLY A 10 1.97 4.11 1.81
CA GLY A 10 2.94 5.15 2.18
C GLY A 10 2.42 6.55 1.87
N GLN A 11 3.10 7.59 2.35
CA GLN A 11 2.65 8.97 2.12
C GLN A 11 2.43 9.27 0.62
N ALA A 12 1.26 9.80 0.27
CA ALA A 12 0.97 10.28 -1.07
C ALA A 12 1.70 11.61 -1.39
N SER A 13 1.80 11.94 -2.67
CA SER A 13 2.32 13.20 -3.18
C SER A 13 1.26 14.31 -3.07
N PHE A 14 1.27 15.04 -1.96
CA PHE A 14 0.34 16.17 -1.74
C PHE A 14 0.66 17.34 -2.67
N GLY A 15 -0.34 17.83 -3.40
CA GLY A 15 -0.22 19.00 -4.30
C GLY A 15 0.51 18.73 -5.62
N ALA A 16 0.82 17.47 -5.95
CA ALA A 16 1.35 17.10 -7.26
C ALA A 16 0.21 16.94 -8.28
N ASP A 17 0.53 17.12 -9.57
CA ASP A 17 -0.42 16.96 -10.69
C ASP A 17 -1.12 15.58 -10.68
N ASN A 18 -0.40 14.56 -10.24
CA ASN A 18 -0.97 13.26 -9.90
C ASN A 18 -0.96 13.08 -8.38
N TYR A 19 -2.11 13.23 -7.74
CA TYR A 19 -2.28 12.97 -6.32
C TYR A 19 -2.26 11.48 -5.99
N ASP A 20 -2.69 10.62 -6.91
CA ASP A 20 -2.69 9.17 -6.73
C ASP A 20 -1.33 8.56 -7.03
N GLN A 21 -0.30 9.04 -6.33
CA GLN A 21 1.03 8.44 -6.32
C GLN A 21 1.70 8.68 -4.97
N LEU A 22 2.63 7.83 -4.61
CA LEU A 22 3.50 8.04 -3.46
C LEU A 22 4.39 9.25 -3.66
N SER A 23 4.77 9.88 -2.55
CA SER A 23 5.91 10.78 -2.52
C SER A 23 7.22 10.00 -2.39
N PRO A 24 8.39 10.63 -2.59
CA PRO A 24 9.66 10.00 -2.28
C PRO A 24 9.75 9.46 -0.83
N LEU A 25 9.08 10.13 0.11
CA LEU A 25 8.97 9.63 1.49
C LEU A 25 8.08 8.38 1.57
N GLY A 26 6.96 8.35 0.84
CA GLY A 26 6.10 7.18 0.77
C GLY A 26 6.80 5.94 0.21
N GLU A 27 7.64 6.11 -0.81
CA GLU A 27 8.48 5.04 -1.36
C GLU A 27 9.50 4.55 -0.32
N ALA A 28 10.18 5.47 0.38
CA ALA A 28 11.13 5.14 1.43
C ALA A 28 10.47 4.39 2.61
N GLN A 29 9.22 4.73 2.94
CA GLN A 29 8.43 4.02 3.96
C GLN A 29 8.14 2.58 3.55
N GLY A 30 7.71 2.33 2.32
CA GLY A 30 7.50 0.97 1.80
C GLY A 30 8.79 0.15 1.79
N ALA A 31 9.90 0.76 1.35
CA ALA A 31 11.21 0.10 1.36
C ALA A 31 11.68 -0.25 2.78
N ALA A 32 11.43 0.62 3.76
CA ALA A 32 11.75 0.36 5.17
C ALA A 32 10.95 -0.82 5.73
N LEU A 33 9.66 -0.91 5.41
CA LEU A 33 8.82 -2.05 5.79
C LEU A 33 9.32 -3.36 5.17
N GLY A 34 9.69 -3.34 3.89
CA GLY A 34 10.29 -4.51 3.24
C GLY A 34 11.57 -4.99 3.93
N ARG A 35 12.49 -4.07 4.27
CA ARG A 35 13.71 -4.43 5.03
C ARG A 35 13.37 -5.04 6.38
N TYR A 36 12.44 -4.44 7.12
CA TYR A 36 12.03 -4.96 8.41
C TYR A 36 11.49 -6.39 8.32
N TRP A 37 10.57 -6.68 7.39
CA TRP A 37 10.04 -8.04 7.21
C TRP A 37 11.08 -9.05 6.75
N ALA A 38 12.04 -8.63 5.91
CA ALA A 38 13.17 -9.48 5.56
C ALA A 38 14.04 -9.83 6.77
N GLU A 39 14.34 -8.85 7.63
CA GLU A 39 15.10 -9.07 8.88
C GLU A 39 14.38 -9.99 9.86
N GLN A 40 13.05 -9.92 9.93
CA GLN A 40 12.23 -10.80 10.77
C GLN A 40 12.02 -12.19 10.15
N GLY A 41 12.41 -12.42 8.88
CA GLY A 41 12.09 -13.66 8.18
C GLY A 41 10.58 -13.88 8.02
N ALA A 42 9.80 -12.81 7.89
CA ALA A 42 8.35 -12.90 7.71
C ALA A 42 8.03 -13.67 6.41
N THR A 43 6.90 -14.38 6.40
CA THR A 43 6.42 -15.08 5.21
C THR A 43 4.94 -14.81 5.03
N PHE A 44 4.50 -14.74 3.77
CA PHE A 44 3.12 -14.42 3.43
C PHE A 44 2.62 -15.44 2.40
N ASP A 45 1.48 -16.07 2.68
CA ASP A 45 0.84 -17.00 1.76
C ASP A 45 0.08 -16.27 0.63
N ALA A 46 -0.42 -15.07 0.92
CA ALA A 46 -1.20 -14.26 -0.01
C ALA A 46 -1.02 -12.76 0.27
N VAL A 47 -1.19 -11.96 -0.79
CA VAL A 47 -1.20 -10.50 -0.71
C VAL A 47 -2.42 -9.95 -1.43
N TYR A 48 -3.09 -9.02 -0.77
CA TYR A 48 -4.24 -8.30 -1.31
C TYR A 48 -3.90 -6.81 -1.38
N VAL A 49 -4.27 -6.16 -2.46
CA VAL A 49 -3.96 -4.73 -2.68
C VAL A 49 -5.20 -4.02 -3.21
N GLY A 50 -5.40 -2.78 -2.78
CA GLY A 50 -6.46 -1.94 -3.33
C GLY A 50 -6.11 -1.41 -4.72
N PRO A 51 -7.08 -0.83 -5.43
CA PRO A 51 -6.95 -0.50 -6.85
C PRO A 51 -6.15 0.78 -7.14
N MET A 52 -5.80 1.57 -6.12
CA MET A 52 -5.18 2.88 -6.33
C MET A 52 -3.68 2.76 -6.63
N GLN A 53 -3.14 3.68 -7.43
CA GLN A 53 -1.74 3.60 -7.85
C GLN A 53 -0.78 3.66 -6.65
N ARG A 54 -1.07 4.49 -5.64
CA ARG A 54 -0.28 4.54 -4.40
C ARG A 54 -0.29 3.23 -3.59
N HIS A 55 -1.36 2.43 -3.71
CA HIS A 55 -1.41 1.09 -3.08
C HIS A 55 -0.42 0.15 -3.75
N GLY A 56 -0.44 0.08 -5.09
CA GLY A 56 0.49 -0.71 -5.88
C GLY A 56 1.95 -0.26 -5.75
N GLN A 57 2.20 1.04 -5.65
CA GLN A 57 3.54 1.57 -5.41
C GLN A 57 4.07 1.21 -4.03
N THR A 58 3.22 1.20 -2.99
CA THR A 58 3.63 0.75 -1.65
C THR A 58 4.03 -0.72 -1.69
N LEU A 59 3.22 -1.56 -2.34
CA LEU A 59 3.54 -2.98 -2.55
C LEU A 59 4.88 -3.16 -3.27
N THR A 60 5.11 -2.39 -4.35
CA THR A 60 6.35 -2.45 -5.14
C THR A 60 7.57 -2.06 -4.30
N ALA A 61 7.45 -1.00 -3.50
CA ALA A 61 8.52 -0.54 -2.62
C ALA A 61 8.87 -1.60 -1.56
N VAL A 62 7.87 -2.26 -0.97
CA VAL A 62 8.10 -3.40 -0.06
C VAL A 62 8.78 -4.55 -0.79
N HIS A 63 8.28 -4.92 -1.97
CA HIS A 63 8.74 -6.06 -2.76
C HIS A 63 10.23 -5.97 -3.11
N THR A 64 10.76 -4.75 -3.28
CA THR A 64 12.19 -4.49 -3.55
C THR A 64 13.12 -5.14 -2.52
N HIS A 65 12.71 -5.23 -1.25
CA HIS A 65 13.52 -5.81 -0.18
C HIS A 65 12.94 -7.11 0.38
N HIS A 66 11.65 -7.37 0.17
CA HIS A 66 10.98 -8.58 0.62
C HIS A 66 10.04 -9.07 -0.47
N PRO A 67 10.47 -10.03 -1.32
CA PRO A 67 9.63 -10.55 -2.38
C PRO A 67 8.32 -11.11 -1.83
N LEU A 68 7.22 -10.58 -2.33
CA LEU A 68 5.86 -10.96 -1.94
C LEU A 68 5.21 -11.85 -3.02
N PRO A 69 4.23 -12.70 -2.65
CA PRO A 69 3.39 -13.41 -3.60
C PRO A 69 2.73 -12.49 -4.64
N THR A 70 2.22 -13.10 -5.72
CA THR A 70 1.44 -12.37 -6.72
C THR A 70 0.24 -11.69 -6.05
N PRO A 71 0.08 -10.37 -6.18
CA PRO A 71 -0.99 -9.66 -5.50
C PRO A 71 -2.35 -9.92 -6.15
N ILE A 72 -3.37 -10.02 -5.32
CA ILE A 72 -4.77 -10.06 -5.72
C ILE A 72 -5.33 -8.65 -5.54
N CYS A 73 -5.77 -8.03 -6.63
CA CYS A 73 -6.44 -6.73 -6.56
C CYS A 73 -7.86 -6.90 -6.04
N LEU A 74 -8.20 -6.18 -4.97
CA LEU A 74 -9.54 -6.15 -4.37
C LEU A 74 -10.12 -4.74 -4.48
N PRO A 75 -11.12 -4.50 -5.36
CA PRO A 75 -11.76 -3.19 -5.50
C PRO A 75 -12.37 -2.65 -4.20
N GLU A 76 -12.78 -3.54 -3.29
CA GLU A 76 -13.39 -3.21 -2.00
C GLU A 76 -12.41 -2.54 -1.02
N LEU A 77 -11.10 -2.62 -1.30
CA LEU A 77 -10.05 -1.91 -0.55
C LEU A 77 -9.78 -0.49 -1.09
N ALA A 78 -10.61 0.00 -2.03
CA ALA A 78 -10.55 1.39 -2.47
C ALA A 78 -10.79 2.35 -1.28
N GLU A 79 -10.09 3.48 -1.29
CA GLU A 79 -10.29 4.49 -0.25
C GLU A 79 -11.66 5.16 -0.40
N HIS A 80 -12.28 5.48 0.75
CA HIS A 80 -13.54 6.23 0.75
C HIS A 80 -13.35 7.60 0.08
N GLN A 81 -14.23 7.91 -0.88
CA GLN A 81 -14.29 9.24 -1.45
C GLN A 81 -14.94 10.20 -0.44
N ALA A 82 -14.13 10.81 0.42
CA ALA A 82 -14.60 11.74 1.44
C ALA A 82 -15.47 12.88 0.85
N MET A 83 -15.25 13.27 -0.41
CA MET A 83 -16.01 14.32 -1.09
C MET A 83 -17.45 13.92 -1.48
N GLU A 84 -17.74 12.64 -1.70
CA GLU A 84 -19.12 12.20 -1.98
C GLU A 84 -19.98 12.20 -0.71
N ALA A 85 -19.35 12.00 0.46
CA ALA A 85 -20.04 12.01 1.75
C ALA A 85 -20.60 13.39 2.16
N PHE A 86 -20.10 14.48 1.56
CA PHE A 86 -20.57 15.85 1.81
C PHE A 86 -21.64 16.34 0.83
N GLN A 87 -22.07 15.52 -0.14
CA GLN A 87 -23.12 15.90 -1.10
C GLN A 87 -24.55 15.74 -0.54
N HIS A 88 -24.69 15.26 0.70
CA HIS A 88 -25.98 15.02 1.38
C HIS A 88 -26.19 15.85 2.65
N THR A 89 -25.41 16.91 2.85
CA THR A 89 -25.59 17.90 3.94
C THR A 89 -25.90 19.27 3.36
#